data_AF-A0A6C0DZF0-F1
#
_entry.id   AF-A0A6C0DZF0-F1
#
_cell.length_a   1.000
_cell.length_b   1.000
_cell.length_c   1.000
_cell.angle_alpha   90.00
_cell.angle_beta   90.00
_cell.angle_gamma   90.00
#
_symmetry.space_group_name_H-M   'P 1'
#
loop_
_entity.id
_entity.type
_entity.pdbx_description
1 polymer ?
#
loop_
_entity_poly.entity_id
_entity_poly.type
_entity_poly.pdbx_seq_one_letter_code
_entity_poly.pdbx_strand_id
1 'polypeptide(L)'
;MTENITRKRFQHRCEQCNFNTSKPAEWLIHIETEKHKRGGKAKSKICENCNKEFKTHWLQKMHVLTFHKTIEERSKQKYYCNICDYIFFSKLYLDKHTNGIVHKNLVKALDSIKT
;
A
#
# COMPACT_ATOMS: atom_id res chain seq x y z
N MET A 1 -40.56 -5.44 47.80
CA MET A 1 -40.39 -5.82 46.38
C MET A 1 -39.91 -4.58 45.65
N THR A 2 -38.60 -4.44 45.41
CA THR A 2 -38.04 -3.32 44.63
C THR A 2 -37.55 -3.86 43.31
N GLU A 3 -38.28 -3.51 42.26
CA GLU A 3 -38.11 -4.00 40.90
C GLU A 3 -36.71 -3.67 40.35
N ASN A 4 -36.05 -4.71 39.86
CA ASN A 4 -34.72 -4.63 39.26
C ASN A 4 -34.90 -4.12 37.82
N ILE A 5 -34.90 -2.79 37.64
CA ILE A 5 -35.00 -2.15 36.32
C ILE A 5 -33.73 -2.50 35.53
N THR A 6 -33.82 -3.55 34.71
CA THR A 6 -32.76 -3.93 33.78
C THR A 6 -32.60 -2.82 32.74
N ARG A 7 -31.56 -1.98 32.91
CA ARG A 7 -31.19 -0.95 31.94
C ARG A 7 -30.88 -1.60 30.59
N LYS A 8 -31.82 -1.53 29.64
CA LYS A 8 -31.66 -2.03 28.28
C LYS A 8 -30.55 -1.23 27.60
N ARG A 9 -29.37 -1.84 27.44
CA ARG A 9 -28.18 -1.20 26.86
C ARG A 9 -28.40 -1.05 25.35
N PHE A 10 -28.78 0.15 24.91
CA PHE A 10 -28.88 0.47 23.48
C PHE A 10 -27.49 0.33 22.85
N GLN A 11 -27.38 -0.58 21.87
CA GLN A 11 -26.15 -0.80 21.11
C GLN A 11 -26.36 -0.23 19.71
N HIS A 12 -25.46 0.65 19.28
CA HIS A 12 -25.36 1.13 17.91
C HIS A 12 -24.54 0.11 17.12
N ARG A 13 -25.21 -0.68 16.28
CA ARG A 13 -24.59 -1.67 15.38
C ARG A 13 -24.47 -1.09 13.98
N CYS A 14 -23.31 -1.24 13.37
CA CYS A 14 -23.13 -0.87 11.98
C CYS A 14 -23.79 -1.86 11.03
N GLU A 15 -24.45 -1.35 9.99
CA GLU A 15 -25.02 -2.15 8.91
C GLU A 15 -24.00 -2.44 7.80
N GLN A 16 -22.96 -1.62 7.68
CA GLN A 16 -21.92 -1.74 6.64
C GLN A 16 -20.70 -2.57 7.10
N CYS A 17 -20.58 -2.87 8.40
CA CYS A 17 -19.49 -3.68 8.95
C CYS A 17 -19.85 -4.28 10.32
N ASN A 18 -18.95 -5.07 10.91
CA ASN A 18 -19.18 -5.72 12.22
C ASN A 18 -18.94 -4.82 13.44
N PHE A 19 -18.81 -3.51 13.26
CA PHE A 19 -18.60 -2.57 14.37
C PHE A 19 -19.88 -2.41 15.20
N ASN A 20 -19.73 -2.38 16.52
CA ASN A 20 -20.81 -2.08 17.44
C ASN A 20 -20.26 -1.29 18.65
N THR A 21 -21.04 -0.36 19.17
CA THR A 21 -20.72 0.38 20.40
C THR A 21 -21.98 0.70 21.19
N SER A 22 -21.87 0.88 22.50
CA SER A 22 -22.97 1.38 23.34
C SER A 22 -23.01 2.90 23.46
N LYS A 23 -22.03 3.61 22.88
CA LYS A 23 -21.88 5.07 23.03
C LYS A 23 -22.26 5.78 21.73
N PRO A 24 -23.23 6.71 21.74
CA PRO A 24 -23.64 7.45 20.54
C PRO A 24 -22.51 8.28 19.91
N ALA A 25 -21.65 8.90 20.72
CA ALA A 25 -20.53 9.71 20.20
C ALA A 25 -19.53 8.87 19.40
N GLU A 26 -19.18 7.67 19.89
CA GLU A 26 -18.30 6.74 19.17
C GLU A 26 -18.95 6.21 17.89
N TRP A 27 -20.28 6.03 17.90
CA TRP A 27 -21.04 5.65 16.71
C TRP A 27 -20.98 6.74 15.62
N LEU A 28 -21.17 8.01 15.99
CA LEU A 28 -21.10 9.14 15.05
C LEU A 28 -19.71 9.24 14.40
N ILE A 29 -18.64 9.18 15.20
CA ILE A 29 -17.26 9.22 14.69
C ILE A 29 -16.99 8.02 13.75
N HIS A 30 -17.51 6.85 14.09
CA HIS A 30 -17.33 5.64 13.29
C HIS A 30 -17.98 5.74 11.89
N ILE A 31 -19.22 6.21 11.79
CA ILE A 31 -19.90 6.37 10.49
C ILE A 31 -19.29 7.49 9.64
N GLU A 32 -18.65 8.47 10.28
CA GLU A 32 -17.95 9.56 9.60
C GLU A 32 -16.58 9.15 9.03
N THR A 33 -16.11 7.93 9.32
CA THR A 33 -14.84 7.45 8.77
C THR A 33 -14.85 7.40 7.24
N GLU A 34 -13.71 7.71 6.63
CA GLU A 34 -13.52 7.67 5.18
C GLU A 34 -13.82 6.30 4.56
N LYS A 35 -13.78 5.22 5.36
CA LYS A 35 -14.16 3.87 4.90
C LYS A 35 -15.67 3.79 4.64
N HIS A 36 -16.49 4.37 5.50
CA HIS A 36 -17.96 4.35 5.37
C HIS A 36 -18.47 5.42 4.41
N LYS A 37 -17.81 6.59 4.34
CA LYS A 37 -18.06 7.57 3.27
C LYS A 37 -17.84 6.99 1.87
N ARG A 38 -16.92 6.04 1.71
CA ARG A 38 -16.64 5.33 0.45
C ARG A 38 -17.48 4.05 0.27
N GLY A 39 -18.49 3.82 1.11
CA GLY A 39 -19.35 2.63 1.04
C GLY A 39 -18.57 1.32 1.17
N GLY A 40 -17.51 1.30 1.99
CA GLY A 40 -16.66 0.13 2.18
C GLY A 40 -15.65 -0.15 1.07
N LYS A 41 -15.65 0.63 -0.03
CA LYS A 41 -14.68 0.45 -1.13
C LYS A 41 -13.25 0.80 -0.69
N ALA A 42 -12.27 0.05 -1.21
CA ALA A 42 -10.86 0.34 -0.98
C ALA A 42 -10.48 1.74 -1.51
N LYS A 43 -9.46 2.37 -0.91
CA LYS A 43 -9.02 3.69 -1.37
C LYS A 43 -8.20 3.49 -2.63
N SER A 44 -8.72 3.92 -3.77
CA SER A 44 -8.00 3.93 -5.03
C SER A 44 -6.66 4.63 -4.88
N LYS A 45 -5.61 4.03 -5.46
CA LYS A 45 -4.25 4.58 -5.42
C LYS A 45 -3.96 5.12 -6.81
N ILE A 46 -4.07 6.43 -6.95
CA ILE A 46 -3.99 7.12 -8.23
C ILE A 46 -2.61 7.76 -8.35
N CYS A 47 -2.02 7.71 -9.54
CA CYS A 47 -0.81 8.47 -9.84
C CYS A 47 -1.17 9.93 -10.08
N GLU A 48 -0.58 10.87 -9.34
CA GLU A 48 -0.88 12.29 -9.46
C GLU A 48 -0.32 12.90 -10.76
N ASN A 49 0.69 12.28 -11.37
CA ASN A 49 1.30 12.74 -12.61
C ASN A 49 0.48 12.39 -13.86
N CYS A 50 -0.29 11.31 -13.84
CA CYS A 50 -1.00 10.81 -15.04
C CYS A 50 -2.39 10.21 -14.77
N ASN A 51 -2.91 10.35 -13.56
CA ASN A 51 -4.23 9.87 -13.10
C ASN A 51 -4.50 8.37 -13.29
N LYS A 52 -3.45 7.55 -13.50
CA LYS A 52 -3.60 6.09 -13.61
C LYS A 52 -3.95 5.48 -12.26
N GLU A 53 -4.94 4.60 -12.23
CA GLU A 53 -5.40 3.91 -11.03
C GLU A 53 -4.65 2.59 -10.80
N PHE A 54 -4.35 2.29 -9.54
CA PHE A 54 -3.68 1.08 -9.10
C PHE A 54 -4.38 0.45 -7.90
N LYS A 55 -4.32 -0.89 -7.84
CA LYS A 55 -4.89 -1.69 -6.75
C LYS A 55 -4.18 -1.54 -5.40
N THR A 56 -2.89 -1.19 -5.41
CA THR A 56 -2.10 -1.03 -4.17
C THR A 56 -1.19 0.19 -4.24
N HIS A 57 -0.84 0.71 -3.06
CA HIS A 57 0.07 1.85 -2.94
C HIS A 57 1.45 1.51 -3.49
N TRP A 58 1.91 0.27 -3.32
CA TRP A 58 3.20 -0.17 -3.86
C TRP A 58 3.25 -0.10 -5.38
N LEU A 59 2.20 -0.54 -6.08
CA LEU A 59 2.17 -0.50 -7.54
C LEU A 59 2.12 0.94 -8.07
N GLN A 60 1.35 1.81 -7.42
CA GLN A 60 1.33 3.23 -7.74
C GLN A 60 2.72 3.87 -7.50
N LYS A 61 3.35 3.59 -6.36
CA LYS A 61 4.71 4.06 -6.05
C LYS A 61 5.73 3.59 -7.09
N MET A 62 5.69 2.32 -7.48
CA MET A 62 6.60 1.78 -8.50
C MET A 62 6.38 2.42 -9.86
N HIS A 63 5.13 2.62 -10.26
CA HIS A 63 4.83 3.35 -11.47
C HIS A 63 5.41 4.77 -11.45
N VAL A 64 5.24 5.51 -10.35
CA VAL A 64 5.84 6.85 -10.20
C VAL A 64 7.35 6.79 -10.32
N LEU A 65 8.01 5.86 -9.63
CA LEU A 65 9.46 5.72 -9.67
C LEU A 65 9.98 5.35 -11.07
N THR A 66 9.28 4.50 -11.82
CA THR A 66 9.74 4.05 -13.14
C THR A 66 9.47 5.07 -14.25
N PHE A 67 8.32 5.76 -14.21
CA PHE A 67 7.86 6.58 -15.34
C PHE A 67 7.94 8.08 -15.10
N HIS A 68 7.95 8.52 -13.85
CA HIS A 68 7.87 9.94 -13.48
C HIS A 68 9.07 10.41 -12.67
N LYS A 69 10.11 9.58 -12.56
CA LYS A 69 11.32 9.87 -11.78
C LYS A 69 12.57 9.57 -12.58
N THR A 70 13.60 10.38 -12.35
CA THR A 70 14.89 10.20 -13.03
C THR A 70 15.69 9.05 -12.44
N ILE A 71 16.76 8.65 -13.12
CA ILE A 71 17.68 7.61 -12.61
C ILE A 71 18.35 8.08 -11.31
N GLU A 72 18.66 9.37 -11.19
CA GLU A 72 19.27 9.97 -9.99
C GLU A 72 18.31 9.96 -8.79
N GLU A 73 17.01 10.12 -9.03
CA GLU A 73 16.01 9.99 -7.98
C GLU A 73 15.79 8.52 -7.58
N ARG A 74 15.81 7.61 -8.57
CA ARG A 74 15.68 6.17 -8.34
C ARG A 74 16.88 5.57 -7.61
N SER A 75 18.09 6.04 -7.90
CA SER A 75 19.32 5.53 -7.28
C SER A 75 19.41 5.80 -5.78
N LYS A 76 18.66 6.78 -5.28
CA LYS A 76 18.51 7.08 -3.85
C LYS A 76 17.63 6.08 -3.10
N GLN A 77 16.92 5.18 -3.80
CA GLN A 77 16.04 4.21 -3.14
C GLN A 77 16.82 3.08 -2.47
N LYS A 78 16.36 2.68 -1.28
CA LYS A 78 17.06 1.70 -0.41
C LYS A 78 17.32 0.34 -1.05
N TYR A 79 16.41 -0.12 -1.90
CA TYR A 79 16.50 -1.44 -2.54
C TYR A 79 16.57 -1.28 -4.05
N TYR A 80 17.48 -0.44 -4.51
CA TYR A 80 17.74 -0.16 -5.92
C TYR A 80 18.84 -1.07 -6.47
N CYS A 81 18.62 -1.60 -7.67
CA CYS A 81 19.65 -2.26 -8.46
C CYS A 81 20.16 -1.29 -9.51
N ASN A 82 21.43 -0.88 -9.39
CA ASN A 82 22.08 0.05 -10.32
C ASN A 82 22.37 -0.53 -11.71
N ILE A 83 22.49 -1.86 -11.82
CA ILE A 83 22.75 -2.53 -13.10
C ILE A 83 21.47 -2.63 -13.95
N CYS A 84 20.37 -3.07 -13.35
CA CYS A 84 19.08 -3.21 -14.02
C CYS A 84 18.18 -1.98 -13.94
N ASP A 85 18.62 -0.91 -13.26
CA ASP A 85 17.85 0.32 -13.01
C ASP A 85 16.42 0.02 -12.47
N TYR A 86 16.35 -0.86 -11.48
CA TYR A 86 15.08 -1.39 -10.95
C TYR A 86 15.02 -1.33 -9.42
N ILE A 87 13.83 -1.06 -8.89
CA ILE A 87 13.60 -0.85 -7.44
C ILE A 87 12.71 -1.96 -6.88
N PHE A 88 13.11 -2.47 -5.72
CA PHE A 88 12.38 -3.50 -4.99
C PHE A 88 11.75 -2.92 -3.71
N PHE A 89 10.73 -3.58 -3.16
CA PHE A 89 10.11 -3.13 -1.91
C PHE A 89 10.81 -3.65 -0.66
N SER A 90 11.67 -4.66 -0.80
CA SER A 90 12.43 -5.20 0.32
C SER A 90 13.76 -5.78 -0.11
N LYS A 91 14.65 -5.91 0.87
CA LYS A 91 15.97 -6.52 0.70
C LYS A 91 15.88 -7.94 0.13
N LEU A 92 14.95 -8.76 0.63
CA LEU A 92 14.77 -10.15 0.16
C LEU A 92 14.53 -10.23 -1.35
N TYR A 93 13.74 -9.31 -1.93
CA TYR A 93 13.46 -9.32 -3.36
C TYR A 93 14.62 -8.80 -4.19
N LEU A 94 15.36 -7.80 -3.68
CA LEU A 94 16.61 -7.37 -4.32
C LEU A 94 17.63 -8.50 -4.31
N ASP A 95 17.81 -9.19 -3.18
CA ASP A 95 18.76 -10.31 -3.06
C ASP A 95 18.37 -11.46 -3.98
N LYS A 96 17.07 -11.80 -4.09
CA LYS A 96 16.59 -12.80 -5.05
C LYS A 96 16.84 -12.38 -6.49
N HIS A 97 16.67 -11.10 -6.80
CA HIS A 97 16.94 -10.55 -8.13
C HIS A 97 18.43 -10.64 -8.47
N THR A 98 19.31 -10.13 -7.61
CA THR A 98 20.76 -10.10 -7.87
C THR A 98 21.38 -11.50 -7.93
N ASN A 99 20.83 -12.44 -7.16
CA ASN A 99 21.25 -13.84 -7.22
C ASN A 99 20.64 -14.64 -8.37
N GLY A 100 19.62 -14.09 -9.05
CA GLY A 100 18.92 -14.72 -10.15
C GLY A 100 19.78 -14.82 -11.41
N ILE A 101 19.51 -15.86 -12.21
CA ILE A 101 20.29 -16.15 -13.43
C ILE A 101 20.23 -15.01 -14.45
N VAL A 102 19.09 -14.34 -14.59
CA VAL A 102 18.90 -13.20 -15.51
C VAL A 102 19.84 -12.05 -15.15
N HIS A 103 19.90 -11.66 -13.88
CA HIS A 103 20.77 -10.58 -13.43
C HIS A 103 22.25 -10.96 -13.59
N LYS A 104 22.63 -12.17 -13.17
CA LYS A 104 24.01 -12.66 -13.30
C LYS A 104 24.48 -12.70 -14.75
N ASN A 105 23.62 -13.13 -15.68
CA ASN A 105 23.96 -13.16 -17.10
C ASN A 105 24.13 -11.76 -17.67
N LEU A 106 23.27 -10.80 -17.28
CA LEU A 106 23.42 -9.40 -17.67
C LEU A 106 24.75 -8.82 -17.18
N VAL A 107 25.11 -9.05 -15.92
CA VAL A 107 26.39 -8.58 -15.35
C VAL A 107 27.57 -9.13 -16.16
N LYS A 108 27.61 -10.44 -16.40
CA LYS A 108 28.66 -11.07 -17.20
C LYS A 108 28.76 -10.47 -18.60
N ALA A 109 27.62 -10.27 -19.28
CA ALA A 109 27.60 -9.69 -20.60
C ALA A 109 28.15 -8.25 -20.62
N LEU A 110 27.78 -7.44 -19.62
CA LEU A 110 28.29 -6.07 -19.48
C LEU A 110 29.78 -6.03 -19.16
N ASP A 111 30.28 -6.97 -18.35
CA ASP A 111 31.71 -7.06 -18.02
C ASP A 111 32.54 -7.46 -19.24
N SER A 112 32.02 -8.34 -20.11
CA SER A 112 32.66 -8.73 -21.37
C SER A 112 32.74 -7.62 -22.43
N ILE A 113 31.95 -6.55 -22.29
CA ILE A 113 31.96 -5.39 -23.21
C ILE A 113 32.96 -4.31 -22.74
N LYS A 114 33.36 -4.33 -21.46
CA LYS A 114 34.27 -3.33 -20.88
C LYS A 114 35.76 -3.65 -21.05
N THR A 115 36.09 -4.84 -21.53
CA THR A 115 37.43 -5.27 -21.99
C THR A 115 37.63 -4.96 -23.45
#